data_AF-A0A7X9S447-F1
#
_entry.id   AF-A0A7X9S447-F1
#
_cell.length_a   1.000
_cell.length_b   1.000
_cell.length_c   1.000
_cell.angle_alpha   90.00
_cell.angle_beta   90.00
_cell.angle_gamma   90.00
#
_symmetry.space_group_name_H-M   'P 1'
#
loop_
_entity.id
_entity.type
_entity.pdbx_description
1 polymer ?
#
loop_
_entity_poly.entity_id
_entity_poly.type
_entity_poly.pdbx_seq_one_letter_code
_entity_poly.pdbx_strand_id
1 'polypeptide(L)' 'MNNNLNEAILDKLTKTCRCRAISRATIKEAIKNGASTFEEVSEATGAGKGSCKGANCKYKIEELLKQYEENGSF' A
#
# COMPACT_ATOMS: atom_id res chain seq x y z
N MET A 1 -0.31 26.28 -5.60
CA MET A 1 -0.63 24.92 -5.13
C MET A 1 -0.95 24.05 -6.34
N ASN A 2 -0.24 22.93 -6.55
CA ASN A 2 -0.58 21.83 -7.47
C ASN A 2 0.21 20.56 -7.07
N ASN A 3 0.24 20.21 -5.78
CA ASN A 3 1.05 19.08 -5.29
C ASN A 3 0.33 17.72 -5.29
N ASN A 4 -1.01 17.68 -5.41
CA ASN A 4 -1.77 16.42 -5.34
C ASN A 4 -1.61 15.50 -6.57
N LEU A 5 -1.38 16.06 -7.77
CA LEU A 5 -1.15 15.22 -8.97
C LEU A 5 0.18 14.46 -8.88
N ASN A 6 1.22 15.10 -8.33
CA ASN A 6 2.55 14.50 -8.24
C ASN A 6 2.54 13.26 -7.34
N GLU A 7 1.83 13.30 -6.21
CA GLU A 7 1.75 12.16 -5.30
C GLU A 7 1.00 10.96 -5.89
N ALA A 8 -0.13 11.20 -6.55
CA ALA A 8 -0.88 10.14 -7.21
C ALA A 8 -0.07 9.45 -8.33
N ILE A 9 0.75 10.23 -9.06
CA ILE A 9 1.69 9.68 -10.05
C ILE A 9 2.78 8.86 -9.35
N LEU A 10 3.38 9.39 -8.29
CA LEU A 10 4.41 8.69 -7.50
C LEU A 10 3.88 7.38 -6.89
N ASP A 11 2.62 7.34 -6.46
CA ASP A 11 1.97 6.14 -5.92
C ASP A 11 1.88 5.01 -6.94
N LYS A 12 1.61 5.35 -8.21
CA LYS A 12 1.53 4.38 -9.31
C LYS A 12 2.91 3.83 -9.69
N LEU A 13 3.95 4.68 -9.62
CA LEU A 13 5.33 4.31 -9.96
C LEU A 13 6.02 3.53 -8.82
N THR A 14 5.75 3.89 -7.57
CA THR A 14 6.40 3.32 -6.40
C THR A 14 5.92 1.89 -6.17
N LYS A 15 6.83 0.91 -6.15
CA LYS A 15 6.52 -0.48 -5.82
C LYS A 15 6.67 -0.74 -4.32
N THR A 16 5.56 -0.86 -3.61
CA THR A 16 5.55 -1.23 -2.19
C THR A 16 5.98 -2.68 -2.02
N CYS A 17 5.44 -3.60 -2.82
CA CYS A 17 5.88 -5.00 -2.85
C CYS A 17 6.75 -5.25 -4.08
N ARG A 18 8.08 -5.26 -3.88
CA ARG A 18 9.06 -5.40 -4.98
C ARG A 18 8.97 -6.76 -5.69
N CYS A 19 8.89 -7.86 -4.94
CA CYS A 19 8.89 -9.21 -5.52
C CYS A 19 7.61 -9.55 -6.30
N ARG A 20 6.52 -8.84 -6.05
CA ARG A 20 5.22 -8.99 -6.75
C ARG A 20 4.89 -7.80 -7.65
N ALA A 21 5.79 -6.81 -7.74
CA ALA A 21 5.61 -5.57 -8.48
C ALA A 21 4.31 -4.78 -8.15
N ILE A 22 3.81 -4.89 -6.91
CA ILE A 22 2.58 -4.22 -6.47
C ILE A 22 2.88 -2.76 -6.09
N SER A 23 2.10 -1.85 -6.68
CA SER A 23 2.29 -0.41 -6.51
C SER A 23 1.74 0.11 -5.17
N ARG A 24 2.24 1.26 -4.71
CA ARG A 24 1.71 1.96 -3.54
C ARG A 24 0.26 2.39 -3.77
N ALA A 25 -0.10 2.77 -5.00
CA ALA A 25 -1.48 3.09 -5.37
C ALA A 25 -2.43 1.92 -5.11
N THR A 26 -2.06 0.70 -5.52
CA THR A 26 -2.86 -0.51 -5.30
C THR A 26 -3.06 -0.80 -3.81
N ILE A 27 -2.01 -0.62 -2.98
CA ILE A 27 -2.11 -0.79 -1.53
C ILE A 27 -3.07 0.25 -0.94
N LYS A 28 -2.90 1.55 -1.28
CA LYS A 28 -3.78 2.62 -0.80
C LYS A 28 -5.23 2.41 -1.23
N GLU A 29 -5.48 1.90 -2.43
CA GLU A 29 -6.83 1.58 -2.90
C GLU A 29 -7.47 0.46 -2.07
N ALA A 30 -6.74 -0.61 -1.76
CA ALA A 30 -7.25 -1.67 -0.89
C ALA A 30 -7.63 -1.14 0.51
N ILE A 31 -6.81 -0.24 1.06
CA ILE A 31 -7.09 0.41 2.36
C ILE A 31 -8.34 1.30 2.27
N LYS A 32 -8.47 2.13 1.22
CA LYS A 32 -9.67 2.94 0.97
C LYS A 32 -10.94 2.10 0.82
N ASN A 33 -10.80 0.88 0.27
CA ASN A 33 -11.90 -0.08 0.11
C ASN A 33 -12.21 -0.87 1.40
N GLY A 34 -11.57 -0.55 2.52
CA GLY A 34 -11.91 -1.06 3.84
C GLY A 34 -10.92 -2.06 4.43
N ALA A 35 -9.80 -2.36 3.78
CA ALA A 35 -8.76 -3.20 4.39
C ALA A 35 -8.09 -2.44 5.55
N SER A 36 -8.09 -3.04 6.74
CA SER A 36 -7.61 -2.45 7.99
C SER A 36 -6.41 -3.18 8.61
N THR A 37 -6.08 -4.35 8.08
CA THR A 37 -4.94 -5.18 8.53
C THR A 37 -4.00 -5.53 7.39
N PHE A 38 -2.76 -5.92 7.72
CA PHE A 38 -1.81 -6.40 6.70
C PHE A 38 -2.36 -7.63 5.97
N GLU A 39 -3.03 -8.53 6.67
CA GLU A 39 -3.62 -9.75 6.12
C GLU A 39 -4.74 -9.42 5.11
N GLU A 40 -5.62 -8.48 5.42
CA GLU A 40 -6.67 -8.03 4.49
C GLU A 40 -6.08 -7.36 3.24
N VAL A 41 -5.08 -6.49 3.41
CA VAL A 41 -4.36 -5.88 2.27
C VAL A 41 -3.65 -6.95 1.44
N SER A 42 -3.03 -7.93 2.08
CA SER A 42 -2.36 -9.06 1.44
C SER A 42 -3.35 -9.91 0.64
N GLU A 43 -4.55 -10.14 1.16
CA GLU A 43 -5.61 -10.85 0.45
C GLU A 43 -6.09 -10.05 -0.77
N ALA A 44 -6.39 -8.77 -0.60
CA ALA A 44 -6.91 -7.92 -1.66
C ALA A 44 -5.91 -7.67 -2.80
N THR A 45 -4.61 -7.59 -2.49
CA THR A 45 -3.59 -7.14 -3.47
C THR A 45 -2.60 -8.23 -3.87
N GLY A 46 -2.50 -9.31 -3.11
CA GLY A 46 -1.44 -10.32 -3.23
C GLY A 46 -0.06 -9.87 -2.72
N ALA A 47 0.05 -8.70 -2.07
CA ALA A 47 1.28 -8.26 -1.43
C ALA A 47 1.63 -9.17 -0.25
N GLY A 48 2.91 -9.40 0.01
CA GLY A 48 3.32 -10.30 1.09
C GLY A 48 3.22 -11.80 0.78
N LYS A 49 2.49 -12.20 -0.27
CA LYS A 49 2.34 -13.60 -0.71
C LYS A 49 3.43 -14.10 -1.68
N GLY A 50 4.45 -13.28 -1.97
CA GLY A 50 5.58 -13.66 -2.84
C GLY A 50 6.65 -14.51 -2.14
N SER A 51 7.73 -14.86 -2.85
CA SER A 51 8.85 -15.66 -2.33
C SER A 51 9.50 -15.08 -1.08
N CYS A 52 9.50 -13.75 -0.92
CA CYS A 52 10.02 -13.08 0.27
C CYS A 52 9.05 -13.06 1.47
N LYS A 53 7.83 -13.60 1.33
CA LYS A 53 6.84 -13.76 2.39
C LYS A 53 6.57 -12.49 3.21
N GLY A 54 6.54 -11.33 2.55
CA GLY A 54 6.26 -10.04 3.19
C GLY A 54 7.44 -9.36 3.88
N ALA A 55 8.62 -9.99 3.94
CA ALA A 55 9.80 -9.47 4.64
C ALA A 55 10.24 -8.05 4.24
N ASN A 56 9.85 -7.58 3.05
CA ASN A 56 10.25 -6.28 2.51
C ASN A 56 9.12 -5.26 2.36
N CYS A 57 7.85 -5.68 2.51
CA CYS A 57 6.71 -4.80 2.27
C CYS A 57 5.76 -4.70 3.46
N LYS A 58 5.81 -5.63 4.42
CA LYS A 58 4.91 -5.65 5.58
C LYS A 58 4.95 -4.32 6.35
N TYR A 59 6.14 -3.90 6.78
CA TYR A 59 6.31 -2.64 7.51
C TYR A 59 5.79 -1.40 6.75
N LYS A 60 5.97 -1.36 5.42
CA LYS A 60 5.48 -0.26 4.59
C LYS A 60 3.95 -0.24 4.48
N ILE A 61 3.34 -1.42 4.45
CA ILE A 61 1.88 -1.56 4.40
C ILE A 61 1.29 -1.17 5.76
N GLU A 62 1.89 -1.61 6.86
CA GLU A 62 1.50 -1.23 8.23
C GLU A 62 1.62 0.29 8.44
N GLU A 63 2.66 0.93 7.90
CA GLU A 63 2.80 2.39 7.95
C GLU A 63 1.67 3.10 7.19
N LEU A 64 1.29 2.62 6.00
CA LEU A 64 0.16 3.18 5.23
C LEU A 64 -1.18 2.97 5.94
N LEU A 65 -1.38 1.81 6.57
CA LEU A 65 -2.58 1.54 7.37
C LEU A 65 -2.68 2.53 8.54
N LYS A 66 -1.59 2.70 9.30
CA LYS A 66 -1.51 3.65 10.40
C LYS A 66 -1.76 5.09 9.95
N GLN A 67 -1.14 5.51 8.84
CA GLN A 67 -1.37 6.84 8.25
C GLN A 67 -2.85 7.08 7.92
N TYR A 68 -3.53 6.07 7.36
CA TYR A 68 -4.94 6.18 7.01
C TYR A 68 -5.86 6.16 8.23
N GLU A 69 -5.54 5.34 9.23
CA GLU A 69 -6.28 5.29 10.51
C GLU A 69 -6.20 6.63 11.25
N GLU A 70 -5.02 7.27 11.28
CA GLU A 70 -4.81 8.55 11.96
C GLU A 70 -5.41 9.75 11.21
N ASN A 71 -5.34 9.76 9.87
CA ASN A 71 -5.70 10.94 9.06
C ASN A 71 -7.04 10.80 8.30
N GLY A 72 -7.62 9.60 8.23
CA GLY A 72 -8.81 9.28 7.41
C GLY A 72 -8.60 9.44 5.90
N SER A 73 -7.37 9.71 5.45
CA SER A 73 -7.02 10.00 4.05
C SER A 73 -5.50 9.85 3.81
N PHE A 74 -5.07 9.93 2.55
CA PHE A 74 -3.67 9.84 2.11
C PHE A 74 -3.25 11.10 1.36
#